data_AF-A4YEX3-F1
#
_entry.id   AF-A4YEX3-F1
#
_cell.length_a   1.000
_cell.length_b   1.000
_cell.length_c   1.000
_cell.angle_alpha   90.00
_cell.angle_beta   90.00
_cell.angle_gamma   90.00
#
_symmetry.space_group_name_H-M   'P 1'
#
loop_
_entity.id
_entity.type
_entity.pdbx_description
1 polymer ?
#
loop_
_entity_poly.entity_id
_entity_poly.type
_entity_poly.pdbx_seq_one_letter_code
_entity_poly.pdbx_strand_id
1 'polypeptide(L)'
;MNKKFLVFILVIVIIIAVLAITNLRQVQSSSYGIGTYVSAPVNLELYELAQNQSGFVQFNSTFVYSVKQGNAELTYQGKPVVIFVGAEWCPYCGAEMWSFIIALDRFGNVSGLRYMESSSTDIYPNVPTFTLENLSYKSQYISVLAYEFQDRNHQPLQGVPSNIYQLWQQLGNGSIPFIDVAGIYYQVGTTNNPALLQMKNWTYVLDQLHAENLISYQIFSSANLLTAEICLSDGNQPSHVCEQPAIVHYENELKSTFPSYISLNDSQQSNMLYADQPLSRPLSGHKHEIEFSSVGAWKGSALTLPRDNMIT
;
A
#
# COMPACT_ATOMS: atom_id res chain seq x y z
N MET A 1 20.08 -35.38 41.95
CA MET A 1 20.09 -33.93 41.63
C MET A 1 20.06 -33.14 42.93
N ASN A 2 21.02 -32.24 43.16
CA ASN A 2 21.12 -31.51 44.44
C ASN A 2 19.94 -30.54 44.59
N LYS A 3 19.30 -30.51 45.77
CA LYS A 3 18.20 -29.56 46.08
C LYS A 3 18.57 -28.11 45.74
N LYS A 4 19.83 -27.71 45.93
CA LYS A 4 20.34 -26.38 45.58
C LYS A 4 20.35 -26.12 44.06
N PHE A 5 20.61 -27.14 43.26
CA PHE A 5 20.62 -27.04 41.79
C PHE A 5 19.20 -26.91 41.22
N LEU A 6 18.23 -27.62 41.81
CA LEU A 6 16.83 -27.55 41.41
C LEU A 6 16.20 -26.18 41.72
N VAL A 7 16.56 -25.59 42.88
CA VAL A 7 16.17 -24.22 43.24
C VAL A 7 16.77 -23.19 42.27
N PHE A 8 18.03 -23.36 41.87
CA PHE A 8 18.69 -22.45 40.93
C PHE A 8 18.01 -22.42 39.55
N ILE A 9 17.67 -23.59 38.99
CA ILE A 9 16.93 -23.67 37.71
C ILE A 9 15.56 -23.00 37.81
N LEU A 10 14.83 -23.25 38.90
CA LEU A 10 13.49 -22.70 39.09
C LEU A 10 13.51 -21.17 39.19
N VAL A 11 14.53 -20.59 39.84
CA VAL A 11 14.75 -19.14 39.89
C VAL A 11 15.04 -18.58 38.48
N ILE A 12 15.88 -19.23 37.68
CA ILE A 12 16.17 -18.79 36.30
C ILE A 12 14.91 -18.81 35.44
N VAL A 13 14.10 -19.87 35.51
CA VAL A 13 12.85 -19.97 34.73
C VAL A 13 11.88 -18.87 35.13
N ILE A 14 11.74 -18.57 36.43
CA ILE A 14 10.91 -17.46 36.91
C ILE A 14 11.45 -16.12 36.41
N ILE A 15 12.77 -15.89 36.45
CA ILE A 15 13.37 -14.65 35.93
C ILE A 15 13.10 -14.51 34.44
N ILE A 16 13.29 -15.56 33.65
CA ILE A 16 13.01 -15.55 32.20
C ILE A 16 11.51 -15.30 31.96
N ALA A 17 10.62 -15.94 32.72
CA ALA A 17 9.18 -15.73 32.60
C ALA A 17 8.77 -14.30 32.98
N VAL A 18 9.34 -13.73 34.04
CA VAL A 18 9.10 -12.34 34.46
C VAL A 18 9.66 -11.36 33.43
N LEU A 19 10.84 -11.61 32.87
CA LEU A 19 11.42 -10.80 31.79
C LEU A 19 10.57 -10.90 30.52
N ALA A 20 10.08 -12.08 30.16
CA ALA A 20 9.16 -12.26 29.03
C ALA A 20 7.83 -11.53 29.25
N ILE A 21 7.23 -11.62 30.45
CA ILE A 21 5.97 -10.94 30.80
C ILE A 21 6.15 -9.41 30.83
N THR A 22 7.27 -8.91 31.35
CA THR A 22 7.54 -7.47 31.40
C THR A 22 7.81 -6.90 30.01
N ASN A 23 8.52 -7.63 29.14
CA ASN A 23 8.68 -7.27 27.73
C ASN A 23 7.33 -7.30 26.98
N LEU A 24 6.50 -8.33 27.19
CA LEU A 24 5.13 -8.39 26.62
C LEU A 24 4.26 -7.20 27.05
N ARG A 25 4.37 -6.76 28.31
CA ARG A 25 3.64 -5.59 28.81
C ARG A 25 4.15 -4.26 28.27
N GLN A 26 5.44 -4.15 27.93
CA GLN A 26 5.99 -2.94 27.29
C GLN A 26 5.62 -2.84 25.80
N VAL A 27 5.39 -3.95 25.11
CA VAL A 27 4.90 -3.94 23.71
C VAL A 27 3.49 -3.33 23.63
N GLN A 28 2.65 -3.59 24.64
CA GLN A 28 1.27 -3.07 24.71
C GLN A 28 1.16 -1.56 25.02
N SER A 29 2.24 -0.89 25.44
CA SER A 29 2.22 0.53 25.82
C SER A 29 2.85 1.46 24.78
N SER A 30 3.03 1.00 23.53
CA SER A 30 3.38 1.90 22.44
C SER A 30 2.22 2.87 22.20
N SER A 31 2.43 4.16 22.49
CA SER A 31 1.42 5.17 22.18
C SER A 31 1.37 5.33 20.66
N TYR A 32 0.32 4.80 20.03
CA TYR A 32 0.01 5.12 18.65
C TYR A 32 -0.34 6.61 18.58
N GLY A 33 0.56 7.38 18.01
CA GLY A 33 0.41 8.81 17.85
C GLY A 33 0.63 9.16 16.39
N ILE A 34 -0.25 9.98 15.83
CA ILE A 34 -0.06 10.48 14.48
C ILE A 34 1.33 11.11 14.35
N GLY A 35 2.06 10.73 13.31
CA GLY A 35 3.42 11.18 13.02
C GLY A 35 4.53 10.49 13.83
N THR A 36 4.21 9.57 14.76
CA THR A 36 5.23 8.78 15.45
C THR A 36 5.67 7.61 14.59
N TYR A 37 6.96 7.27 14.64
CA TYR A 37 7.50 6.12 13.90
C TYR A 37 6.89 4.81 14.38
N VAL A 38 6.58 3.93 13.44
CA VAL A 38 6.17 2.57 13.73
C VAL A 38 7.30 1.84 14.45
N SER A 39 6.99 1.28 15.62
CA SER A 39 7.97 0.61 16.47
C SER A 39 8.51 -0.68 15.81
N ALA A 40 9.72 -1.11 16.17
CA ALA A 40 10.30 -2.33 15.63
C ALA A 40 9.42 -3.58 15.82
N PRO A 41 8.76 -3.80 16.98
CA PRO A 41 7.82 -4.91 17.15
C PRO A 41 6.64 -4.87 16.17
N VAL A 42 6.06 -3.69 15.93
CA VAL A 42 4.92 -3.57 15.00
C VAL A 42 5.36 -3.73 13.54
N ASN A 43 6.55 -3.23 13.17
CA ASN A 43 7.12 -3.53 11.84
C ASN A 43 7.35 -5.03 11.64
N LEU A 44 7.83 -5.73 12.67
CA LEU A 44 8.00 -7.19 12.62
C LEU A 44 6.64 -7.90 12.49
N GLU A 45 5.63 -7.47 13.25
CA GLU A 45 4.29 -8.03 13.18
C GLU A 45 3.67 -7.88 11.79
N LEU A 46 3.80 -6.70 11.16
CA LEU A 46 3.37 -6.47 9.77
C LEU A 46 4.08 -7.41 8.79
N TYR A 47 5.40 -7.55 8.95
CA TYR A 47 6.19 -8.46 8.13
C TYR A 47 5.75 -9.92 8.33
N GLU A 48 5.53 -10.36 9.56
CA GLU A 48 5.06 -11.73 9.86
C GLU A 48 3.65 -12.00 9.27
N LEU A 49 2.74 -11.03 9.35
CA LEU A 49 1.42 -11.11 8.70
C LEU A 49 1.56 -11.26 7.18
N ALA A 50 2.52 -10.57 6.56
CA ALA A 50 2.74 -10.63 5.12
C ALA A 50 3.23 -12.01 4.64
N GLN A 51 4.01 -12.69 5.48
CA GLN A 51 4.55 -14.03 5.22
C GLN A 51 3.60 -15.17 5.67
N ASN A 52 2.48 -14.85 6.33
CA ASN A 52 1.59 -15.86 6.88
C ASN A 52 0.79 -16.60 5.80
N GLN A 53 0.84 -17.93 5.84
CA GLN A 53 0.10 -18.84 4.97
C GLN A 53 -1.42 -18.60 4.99
N SER A 54 -2.02 -18.23 6.13
CA SER A 54 -3.45 -17.95 6.20
C SER A 54 -3.87 -16.70 5.41
N GLY A 55 -2.95 -15.77 5.17
CA GLY A 55 -3.16 -14.64 4.29
C GLY A 55 -3.15 -15.04 2.81
N PHE A 56 -2.30 -16.00 2.43
CA PHE A 56 -2.12 -16.47 1.06
C PHE A 56 -3.25 -17.34 0.49
N VAL A 57 -4.28 -17.66 1.29
CA VAL A 57 -5.45 -18.43 0.82
C VAL A 57 -6.64 -17.54 0.48
N GLN A 58 -6.60 -16.24 0.82
CA GLN A 58 -7.72 -15.34 0.61
C GLN A 58 -7.78 -14.85 -0.83
N PHE A 59 -8.94 -14.95 -1.48
CA PHE A 59 -9.15 -14.44 -2.82
C PHE A 59 -10.58 -13.94 -3.02
N ASN A 60 -10.71 -12.95 -3.89
CA ASN A 60 -11.98 -12.45 -4.38
C ASN A 60 -11.84 -12.12 -5.87
N SER A 61 -12.34 -12.99 -6.74
CA SER A 61 -12.21 -12.83 -8.21
C SER A 61 -12.80 -11.50 -8.71
N THR A 62 -13.80 -10.93 -8.02
CA THR A 62 -14.36 -9.64 -8.40
C THR A 62 -13.38 -8.48 -8.24
N PHE A 63 -12.34 -8.62 -7.42
CA PHE A 63 -11.32 -7.59 -7.25
C PHE A 63 -10.47 -7.43 -8.50
N VAL A 64 -10.36 -8.44 -9.37
CA VAL A 64 -9.64 -8.31 -10.65
C VAL A 64 -10.21 -7.19 -11.53
N TYR A 65 -11.50 -6.84 -11.36
CA TYR A 65 -12.11 -5.72 -12.08
C TYR A 65 -11.64 -4.33 -11.61
N SER A 66 -10.93 -4.21 -10.48
CA SER A 66 -10.25 -2.96 -10.09
C SER A 66 -8.93 -2.75 -10.83
N VAL A 67 -8.36 -3.81 -11.39
CA VAL A 67 -7.13 -3.76 -12.17
C VAL A 67 -7.45 -3.33 -13.59
N LYS A 68 -6.57 -2.51 -14.15
CA LYS A 68 -6.59 -2.09 -15.54
C LYS A 68 -5.24 -2.39 -16.16
N GLN A 69 -5.27 -2.61 -17.48
CA GLN A 69 -4.07 -2.88 -18.24
C GLN A 69 -3.34 -1.58 -18.60
N GLY A 70 -2.09 -1.47 -18.18
CA GLY A 70 -1.13 -0.50 -18.68
C GLY A 70 -0.53 -0.94 -20.01
N ASN A 71 0.36 -0.12 -20.56
CA ASN A 71 0.95 -0.34 -21.89
C ASN A 71 2.45 -0.03 -21.93
N ALA A 72 3.11 -0.07 -20.77
CA ALA A 72 4.52 0.23 -20.63
C ALA A 72 5.22 -0.86 -19.80
N GLU A 73 6.54 -0.88 -19.88
CA GLU A 73 7.40 -1.61 -18.94
C GLU A 73 8.26 -0.60 -18.20
N LEU A 74 7.86 -0.31 -16.97
CA LEU A 74 8.52 0.66 -16.11
C LEU A 74 9.48 -0.07 -15.16
N THR A 75 10.72 0.39 -15.18
CA THR A 75 11.75 -0.05 -14.25
C THR A 75 12.36 1.13 -13.52
N TYR A 76 12.88 0.88 -12.33
CA TYR A 76 13.66 1.84 -11.56
C TYR A 76 14.81 1.10 -10.88
N GLN A 77 16.04 1.58 -11.05
CA GLN A 77 17.25 0.91 -10.55
C GLN A 77 17.37 -0.54 -11.04
N GLY A 78 16.99 -0.80 -12.29
CA GLY A 78 17.10 -2.11 -12.94
C GLY A 78 16.07 -3.15 -12.50
N LYS A 79 15.03 -2.75 -11.77
CA LYS A 79 13.95 -3.64 -11.29
C LYS A 79 12.58 -3.11 -11.73
N PRO A 80 11.56 -3.97 -11.93
CA PRO A 80 10.17 -3.53 -12.06
C PRO A 80 9.80 -2.57 -10.93
N VAL A 81 9.18 -1.44 -11.26
CA VAL A 81 8.83 -0.40 -10.27
C VAL A 81 7.35 -0.41 -9.93
N VAL A 82 7.04 -0.42 -8.64
CA VAL A 82 5.70 -0.18 -8.12
C VAL A 82 5.60 1.30 -7.74
N ILE A 83 4.64 2.01 -8.33
CA ILE A 83 4.43 3.43 -8.10
C ILE A 83 3.13 3.61 -7.34
N PHE A 84 3.17 4.34 -6.22
CA PHE A 84 1.99 4.74 -5.45
C PHE A 84 1.85 6.26 -5.47
N VAL A 85 0.63 6.75 -5.75
CA VAL A 85 0.25 8.14 -5.53
C VAL A 85 -1.01 8.20 -4.69
N GLY A 86 -0.94 8.93 -3.58
CA GLY A 86 -2.03 9.09 -2.64
C GLY A 86 -1.97 10.42 -1.90
N ALA A 87 -2.74 10.53 -0.83
CA ALA A 87 -2.66 11.62 0.11
C ALA A 87 -3.09 11.14 1.49
N GLU A 88 -2.50 11.69 2.55
CA GLU A 88 -2.81 11.27 3.91
C GLU A 88 -4.27 11.54 4.26
N TRP A 89 -4.90 12.61 3.73
CA TRP A 89 -6.29 12.94 4.01
C TRP A 89 -7.30 11.91 3.49
N CYS A 90 -6.92 11.11 2.49
CA CYS A 90 -7.81 10.25 1.71
C CYS A 90 -8.13 8.93 2.44
N PRO A 91 -9.38 8.67 2.87
CA PRO A 91 -9.71 7.45 3.62
C PRO A 91 -9.60 6.18 2.78
N TYR A 92 -9.84 6.27 1.47
CA TYR A 92 -9.66 5.16 0.54
C TYR A 92 -8.18 4.76 0.42
N CYS A 93 -7.29 5.75 0.40
CA CYS A 93 -5.85 5.58 0.43
C CYS A 93 -5.42 4.95 1.76
N GLY A 94 -6.02 5.44 2.85
CA GLY A 94 -5.80 4.91 4.19
C GLY A 94 -6.13 3.41 4.31
N ALA A 95 -7.25 2.99 3.70
CA ALA A 95 -7.68 1.60 3.69
C ALA A 95 -6.81 0.68 2.79
N GLU A 96 -6.40 1.14 1.61
CA GLU A 96 -5.55 0.37 0.70
C GLU A 96 -4.13 0.16 1.27
N MET A 97 -3.65 1.09 2.09
CA MET A 97 -2.28 1.09 2.64
C MET A 97 -1.90 -0.22 3.33
N TRP A 98 -2.83 -0.87 4.03
CA TRP A 98 -2.58 -2.14 4.71
C TRP A 98 -2.25 -3.25 3.71
N SER A 99 -3.02 -3.36 2.64
CA SER A 99 -2.78 -4.33 1.56
C SER A 99 -1.51 -4.01 0.79
N PHE A 100 -1.25 -2.72 0.56
CA PHE A 100 -0.03 -2.26 -0.10
C PHE A 100 1.23 -2.66 0.69
N ILE A 101 1.29 -2.36 1.99
CA ILE A 101 2.43 -2.72 2.85
C ILE A 101 2.62 -4.24 2.91
N ILE A 102 1.53 -5.00 3.10
CA ILE A 102 1.58 -6.47 3.10
C ILE A 102 2.16 -7.02 1.79
N ALA A 103 1.72 -6.49 0.65
CA ALA A 103 2.26 -6.91 -0.64
C ALA A 103 3.76 -6.57 -0.75
N LEU A 104 4.17 -5.36 -0.35
CA LEU A 104 5.59 -4.95 -0.42
C LEU A 104 6.50 -5.79 0.47
N ASP A 105 6.08 -6.13 1.69
CA ASP A 105 6.85 -6.96 2.63
C ASP A 105 7.00 -8.42 2.15
N ARG A 106 6.21 -8.87 1.18
CA ARG A 106 6.42 -10.18 0.52
C ARG A 106 7.65 -10.20 -0.38
N PHE A 107 7.97 -9.05 -0.99
CA PHE A 107 9.12 -8.92 -1.90
C PHE A 107 10.31 -8.21 -1.26
N GLY A 108 10.23 -7.80 0.01
CA GLY A 108 11.28 -6.99 0.60
C GLY A 108 11.02 -6.63 2.05
N ASN A 109 11.56 -5.49 2.47
CA ASN A 109 11.35 -4.97 3.81
C ASN A 109 10.95 -3.51 3.75
N VAL A 110 9.76 -3.23 4.27
CA VAL A 110 9.22 -1.90 4.51
C VAL A 110 9.73 -1.39 5.87
N SER A 111 10.14 -0.13 5.90
CA SER A 111 10.59 0.56 7.11
C SER A 111 10.40 2.07 6.98
N GLY A 112 10.60 2.81 8.08
CA GLY A 112 10.47 4.27 8.08
C GLY A 112 9.03 4.80 8.11
N LEU A 113 8.04 3.89 8.16
CA LEU A 113 6.63 4.24 8.33
C LEU A 113 6.40 5.04 9.62
N ARG A 114 5.46 5.96 9.54
CA ARG A 114 4.87 6.63 10.70
C ARG A 114 3.37 6.37 10.72
N TYR A 115 2.82 6.26 11.93
CA TYR A 115 1.38 6.15 12.11
C TYR A 115 0.69 7.41 11.56
N MET A 116 -0.36 7.21 10.77
CA MET A 116 -1.17 8.30 10.22
C MET A 116 -2.66 7.95 10.21
N GLU A 117 -3.53 8.94 10.22
CA GLU A 117 -4.96 8.73 10.02
C GLU A 117 -5.42 9.59 8.86
N SER A 118 -6.42 9.12 8.12
CA SER A 118 -7.12 9.97 7.16
C SER A 118 -7.82 11.15 7.82
N SER A 119 -8.24 12.12 7.01
CA SER A 119 -8.87 13.35 7.47
C SER A 119 -10.04 13.05 8.41
N SER A 120 -10.18 13.88 9.44
CA SER A 120 -11.27 13.76 10.41
C SER A 120 -12.61 14.27 9.88
N THR A 121 -12.62 14.88 8.71
CA THR A 121 -13.80 15.53 8.12
C THR A 121 -14.21 14.94 6.77
N ASP A 122 -13.59 13.86 6.32
CA ASP A 122 -13.99 13.12 5.11
C ASP A 122 -15.15 12.14 5.41
N ILE A 123 -15.70 11.49 4.39
CA ILE A 123 -16.85 10.59 4.46
C ILE A 123 -16.62 9.40 5.41
N TYR A 124 -15.38 8.94 5.52
CA TYR A 124 -14.95 7.91 6.48
C TYR A 124 -13.85 8.52 7.36
N PRO A 125 -14.20 9.13 8.50
CA PRO A 125 -13.25 9.90 9.28
C PRO A 125 -12.23 8.99 9.99
N ASN A 126 -11.01 9.49 10.12
CA ASN A 126 -9.97 8.89 10.97
C ASN A 126 -9.73 7.39 10.67
N VAL A 127 -9.69 7.00 9.39
CA VAL A 127 -9.22 5.66 9.00
C VAL A 127 -7.74 5.52 9.38
N PRO A 128 -7.35 4.57 10.25
CA PRO A 128 -5.97 4.36 10.66
C PRO A 128 -5.15 3.78 9.50
N THR A 129 -3.97 4.35 9.28
CA THR A 129 -3.08 4.07 8.15
C THR A 129 -1.62 4.42 8.49
N PHE A 130 -0.75 4.42 7.50
CA PHE A 130 0.65 4.81 7.63
C PHE A 130 0.98 5.84 6.55
N THR A 131 1.80 6.83 6.88
CA THR A 131 2.37 7.71 5.85
C THR A 131 3.59 7.05 5.20
N LEU A 132 3.70 7.24 3.89
CA LEU A 132 4.80 6.82 3.04
C LEU A 132 5.85 7.94 2.85
N GLU A 133 5.66 9.13 3.45
CA GLU A 133 6.58 10.28 3.31
C GLU A 133 8.03 9.89 3.60
N ASN A 134 8.24 9.01 4.59
CA ASN A 134 9.54 8.54 5.06
C ASN A 134 9.79 7.06 4.72
N LEU A 135 9.09 6.51 3.72
CA LEU A 135 9.22 5.12 3.32
C LEU A 135 10.67 4.81 2.93
N SER A 136 11.22 3.77 3.57
CA SER A 136 12.46 3.12 3.16
C SER A 136 12.15 1.67 2.80
N TYR A 137 12.44 1.31 1.56
CA TYR A 137 12.15 -0.01 1.02
C TYR A 137 13.39 -0.69 0.44
N LYS A 138 13.62 -1.95 0.83
CA LYS A 138 14.72 -2.77 0.34
C LYS A 138 14.18 -4.06 -0.25
N SER A 139 14.52 -4.32 -1.51
CA SER A 139 14.11 -5.53 -2.23
C SER A 139 15.10 -5.87 -3.33
N GLN A 140 15.25 -7.17 -3.60
CA GLN A 140 15.99 -7.69 -4.75
C GLN A 140 15.11 -7.85 -6.00
N TYR A 141 13.79 -7.79 -5.84
CA TYR A 141 12.79 -8.11 -6.86
C TYR A 141 12.21 -6.84 -7.49
N ILE A 142 11.72 -5.92 -6.67
CA ILE A 142 11.06 -4.69 -7.13
C ILE A 142 11.68 -3.42 -6.56
N SER A 143 11.40 -2.31 -7.22
CA SER A 143 11.61 -0.95 -6.73
C SER A 143 10.27 -0.32 -6.35
N VAL A 144 10.27 0.65 -5.43
CA VAL A 144 9.06 1.37 -5.03
C VAL A 144 9.29 2.87 -5.10
N LEU A 145 8.34 3.58 -5.71
CA LEU A 145 8.26 5.04 -5.69
C LEU A 145 6.88 5.42 -5.13
N ALA A 146 6.83 5.98 -3.92
CA ALA A 146 5.57 6.34 -3.27
C ALA A 146 5.53 7.83 -2.97
N TYR A 147 4.41 8.47 -3.30
CA TYR A 147 4.20 9.90 -3.09
C TYR A 147 2.83 10.18 -2.48
N GLU A 148 2.83 10.88 -1.36
CA GLU A 148 1.65 11.48 -0.75
C GLU A 148 1.68 12.99 -0.97
N PHE A 149 0.85 13.49 -1.89
CA PHE A 149 0.96 14.88 -2.33
C PHE A 149 0.37 15.89 -1.36
N GLN A 150 -0.49 15.44 -0.44
CA GLN A 150 -1.08 16.24 0.62
C GLN A 150 -1.12 15.49 1.96
N ASP A 151 -0.99 16.27 3.02
CA ASP A 151 -1.12 15.82 4.40
C ASP A 151 -2.59 15.61 4.79
N ARG A 152 -2.81 15.12 6.00
CA ARG A 152 -4.13 14.89 6.57
C ARG A 152 -5.04 16.13 6.55
N ASN A 153 -4.46 17.33 6.60
CA ASN A 153 -5.15 18.62 6.66
C ASN A 153 -5.23 19.31 5.28
N HIS A 154 -5.04 18.54 4.20
CA HIS A 154 -5.00 19.02 2.82
C HIS A 154 -3.90 20.04 2.51
N GLN A 155 -2.88 20.16 3.38
CA GLN A 155 -1.69 20.95 3.08
C GLN A 155 -0.75 20.17 2.16
N PRO A 156 0.00 20.83 1.27
CA PRO A 156 1.01 20.15 0.45
C PRO A 156 2.01 19.37 1.31
N LEU A 157 2.32 18.13 0.93
CA LEU A 157 3.25 17.25 1.66
C LEU A 157 4.47 16.93 0.80
N GLN A 158 4.31 16.11 -0.24
CA GLN A 158 5.37 15.81 -1.21
C GLN A 158 5.06 16.38 -2.60
N GLY A 159 6.10 16.81 -3.31
CA GLY A 159 5.98 17.10 -4.75
C GLY A 159 6.00 15.79 -5.55
N VAL A 160 4.97 15.55 -6.37
CA VAL A 160 4.98 14.43 -7.31
C VAL A 160 5.84 14.81 -8.53
N PRO A 161 6.90 14.03 -8.88
CA PRO A 161 7.72 14.31 -10.05
C PRO A 161 6.89 14.37 -11.34
N SER A 162 7.29 15.23 -12.29
CA SER A 162 6.46 15.51 -13.49
C SER A 162 6.13 14.29 -14.34
N ASN A 163 7.07 13.33 -14.47
CA ASN A 163 6.85 12.08 -15.18
C ASN A 163 5.81 11.18 -14.47
N ILE A 164 5.88 11.08 -13.15
CA ILE A 164 4.91 10.33 -12.35
C ILE A 164 3.55 11.03 -12.34
N TYR A 165 3.53 12.36 -12.26
CA TYR A 165 2.31 13.15 -12.36
C TYR A 165 1.61 12.94 -13.71
N GLN A 166 2.36 12.96 -14.83
CA GLN A 166 1.80 12.69 -16.16
C GLN A 166 1.22 11.27 -16.26
N LEU A 167 1.93 10.25 -15.77
CA LEU A 167 1.44 8.87 -15.72
C LEU A 167 0.14 8.77 -14.92
N TRP A 168 0.13 9.34 -13.71
CA TRP A 168 -1.03 9.37 -12.83
C TRP A 168 -2.24 10.10 -13.45
N GLN A 169 -2.02 11.23 -14.13
CA GLN A 169 -3.09 11.93 -14.84
C GLN A 169 -3.61 11.11 -16.03
N GLN A 170 -2.72 10.50 -16.82
CA GLN A 170 -3.10 9.75 -18.01
C GLN A 170 -3.90 8.48 -17.68
N LEU A 171 -3.44 7.70 -16.69
CA LEU A 171 -4.05 6.41 -16.35
C LEU A 171 -5.13 6.55 -15.27
N GLY A 172 -4.86 7.37 -14.25
CA GLY A 172 -5.71 7.54 -13.08
C GLY A 172 -6.66 8.74 -13.14
N ASN A 173 -6.54 9.62 -14.13
CA ASN A 173 -7.29 10.90 -14.19
C ASN A 173 -7.18 11.69 -12.87
N GLY A 174 -6.00 11.66 -12.24
CA GLY A 174 -5.76 12.33 -10.96
C GLY A 174 -6.49 11.72 -9.75
N SER A 175 -7.06 10.52 -9.87
CA SER A 175 -7.79 9.84 -8.79
C SER A 175 -6.84 9.08 -7.86
N ILE A 176 -7.20 8.94 -6.58
CA ILE A 176 -6.38 8.27 -5.56
C ILE A 176 -7.19 7.25 -4.71
N PRO A 177 -6.54 6.23 -4.15
CA PRO A 177 -5.14 5.86 -4.38
C PRO A 177 -4.93 5.38 -5.82
N PHE A 178 -3.75 5.69 -6.36
CA PHE A 178 -3.28 5.21 -7.66
C PHE A 178 -2.08 4.30 -7.42
N ILE A 179 -2.15 3.07 -7.92
CA ILE A 179 -1.05 2.12 -7.89
C ILE A 179 -0.76 1.70 -9.33
N ASP A 180 0.47 1.84 -9.76
CA ASP A 180 0.97 1.29 -11.03
C ASP A 180 2.02 0.22 -10.70
N VAL A 181 1.90 -0.93 -11.36
CA VAL A 181 2.80 -2.06 -11.21
C VAL A 181 3.53 -2.25 -12.53
N ALA A 182 4.78 -1.78 -12.54
CA ALA A 182 5.72 -1.88 -13.65
C ALA A 182 5.19 -1.32 -14.97
N GLY A 183 4.20 -0.42 -14.99
CA GLY A 183 3.53 0.04 -16.21
C GLY A 183 2.65 -0.99 -16.90
N ILE A 184 2.58 -2.23 -16.37
CA ILE A 184 1.86 -3.38 -16.95
C ILE A 184 0.42 -3.39 -16.45
N TYR A 185 0.25 -3.14 -15.16
CA TYR A 185 -1.04 -3.07 -14.50
C TYR A 185 -1.14 -1.77 -13.71
N TYR A 186 -2.35 -1.26 -13.56
CA TYR A 186 -2.61 -0.18 -12.64
C TYR A 186 -4.00 -0.29 -12.01
N GLN A 187 -4.13 0.26 -10.82
CA GLN A 187 -5.35 0.31 -10.03
C GLN A 187 -5.66 1.76 -9.65
N VAL A 188 -6.96 2.07 -9.59
CA VAL A 188 -7.48 3.35 -9.14
C VAL A 188 -8.58 3.10 -8.12
N GLY A 189 -8.44 3.66 -6.93
CA GLY A 189 -9.32 3.37 -5.81
C GLY A 189 -8.80 2.19 -4.97
N THR A 190 -9.66 1.70 -4.08
CA THR A 190 -9.36 0.62 -3.13
C THR A 190 -10.44 -0.44 -3.21
N THR A 191 -10.07 -1.69 -3.01
CA THR A 191 -11.03 -2.79 -2.79
C THR A 191 -11.35 -3.01 -1.32
N ASN A 192 -10.55 -2.42 -0.42
CA ASN A 192 -10.80 -2.40 1.02
C ASN A 192 -11.83 -1.33 1.39
N ASN A 193 -12.87 -1.71 2.14
CA ASN A 193 -13.93 -0.80 2.56
C ASN A 193 -13.47 0.08 3.74
N PRO A 194 -13.29 1.41 3.56
CA PRO A 194 -12.80 2.26 4.64
C PRO A 194 -13.80 2.41 5.80
N ALA A 195 -15.10 2.17 5.57
CA ALA A 195 -16.12 2.20 6.62
C ALA A 195 -15.89 1.16 7.72
N LEU A 196 -15.17 0.08 7.43
CA LEU A 196 -14.80 -0.95 8.41
C LEU A 196 -13.67 -0.47 9.34
N LEU A 197 -12.89 0.51 8.90
CA LEU A 197 -11.69 0.99 9.59
C LEU A 197 -11.87 2.38 10.20
N GLN A 198 -12.87 3.16 9.78
CA GLN A 198 -13.11 4.51 10.29
C GLN A 198 -13.20 4.53 11.83
N MET A 199 -12.61 5.56 12.44
CA MET A 199 -12.58 5.76 13.90
C MET A 199 -11.99 4.59 14.70
N LYS A 200 -11.22 3.71 14.07
CA LYS A 200 -10.46 2.63 14.73
C LYS A 200 -9.01 3.07 14.94
N ASN A 201 -8.25 2.26 15.64
CA ASN A 201 -6.81 2.44 15.82
C ASN A 201 -6.03 1.26 15.21
N TRP A 202 -4.71 1.38 15.13
CA TRP A 202 -3.83 0.35 14.57
C TRP A 202 -3.91 -0.99 15.31
N THR A 203 -4.00 -0.99 16.64
CA THR A 203 -4.18 -2.23 17.42
C THR A 203 -5.42 -2.98 16.96
N TYR A 204 -6.54 -2.28 16.80
CA TYR A 204 -7.76 -2.91 16.31
C TYR A 204 -7.52 -3.56 14.94
N VAL A 205 -6.91 -2.85 13.99
CA VAL A 205 -6.67 -3.41 12.65
C VAL A 205 -5.74 -4.62 12.71
N LEU A 206 -4.63 -4.53 13.45
CA LEU A 206 -3.70 -5.65 13.66
C LEU A 206 -4.42 -6.86 14.28
N ASP A 207 -5.22 -6.66 15.33
CA ASP A 207 -6.03 -7.72 15.94
C ASP A 207 -7.01 -8.34 14.92
N GLN A 208 -7.62 -7.52 14.05
CA GLN A 208 -8.49 -8.04 13.00
C GLN A 208 -7.71 -8.84 11.94
N LEU A 209 -6.48 -8.48 11.62
CA LEU A 209 -5.63 -9.20 10.67
C LEU A 209 -5.20 -10.58 11.18
N HIS A 210 -5.09 -10.76 12.50
CA HIS A 210 -4.83 -12.07 13.11
C HIS A 210 -6.05 -13.00 13.17
N ALA A 211 -7.26 -12.45 12.97
CA ALA A 211 -8.50 -13.20 13.04
C ALA A 211 -9.11 -13.45 11.64
N GLU A 212 -9.93 -14.48 11.50
CA GLU A 212 -10.72 -14.71 10.28
C GLU A 212 -12.01 -13.88 10.33
N ASN A 213 -12.06 -12.79 9.56
CA ASN A 213 -13.20 -11.88 9.50
C ASN A 213 -13.22 -11.12 8.17
N LEU A 214 -14.21 -10.23 8.01
CA LEU A 214 -14.36 -9.45 6.78
C LEU A 214 -13.16 -8.50 6.50
N ILE A 215 -12.55 -7.93 7.54
CA ILE A 215 -11.42 -7.00 7.40
C ILE A 215 -10.18 -7.76 6.91
N SER A 216 -9.82 -8.86 7.57
CA SER A 216 -8.69 -9.69 7.13
C SER A 216 -8.92 -10.28 5.74
N TYR A 217 -10.14 -10.75 5.44
CA TYR A 217 -10.51 -11.23 4.11
C TYR A 217 -10.26 -10.18 3.02
N GLN A 218 -10.75 -8.94 3.20
CA GLN A 218 -10.58 -7.87 2.21
C GLN A 218 -9.10 -7.49 2.05
N ILE A 219 -8.42 -7.23 3.17
CA ILE A 219 -7.03 -6.76 3.13
C ILE A 219 -6.10 -7.79 2.51
N PHE A 220 -6.22 -9.07 2.89
CA PHE A 220 -5.39 -10.12 2.29
C PHE A 220 -5.78 -10.41 0.84
N SER A 221 -7.07 -10.35 0.48
CA SER A 221 -7.50 -10.52 -0.92
C SER A 221 -6.95 -9.43 -1.84
N SER A 222 -6.94 -8.16 -1.39
CA SER A 222 -6.33 -7.05 -2.16
C SER A 222 -4.81 -7.18 -2.20
N ALA A 223 -4.17 -7.53 -1.07
CA ALA A 223 -2.72 -7.75 -1.05
C ALA A 223 -2.28 -8.89 -1.97
N ASN A 224 -3.07 -9.97 -2.03
CA ASN A 224 -2.84 -11.10 -2.93
C ASN A 224 -3.01 -10.72 -4.40
N LEU A 225 -3.98 -9.87 -4.74
CA LEU A 225 -4.14 -9.35 -6.09
C LEU A 225 -2.93 -8.50 -6.51
N LEU A 226 -2.51 -7.55 -5.66
CA LEU A 226 -1.33 -6.73 -5.92
C LEU A 226 -0.04 -7.57 -6.00
N THR A 227 0.06 -8.61 -5.17
CA THR A 227 1.18 -9.57 -5.21
C THR A 227 1.20 -10.32 -6.55
N ALA A 228 0.06 -10.71 -7.09
CA ALA A 228 -0.03 -11.36 -8.40
C ALA A 228 0.38 -10.42 -9.54
N GLU A 229 -0.03 -9.15 -9.51
CA GLU A 229 0.44 -8.14 -10.48
C GLU A 229 1.96 -8.00 -10.45
N ILE A 230 2.56 -7.99 -9.25
CA ILE A 230 4.02 -7.91 -9.08
C ILE A 230 4.69 -9.18 -9.61
N CYS A 231 4.18 -10.37 -9.26
CA CYS A 231 4.73 -11.65 -9.73
C CYS A 231 4.78 -11.72 -11.26
N LEU A 232 3.70 -11.30 -11.94
CA LEU A 232 3.66 -11.24 -13.40
C LEU A 232 4.66 -10.24 -13.99
N SER A 233 5.08 -9.24 -13.22
CA SER A 233 6.01 -8.19 -13.65
C SER A 233 7.49 -8.55 -13.42
N ASP A 234 7.80 -9.42 -12.46
CA ASP A 234 9.17 -9.84 -12.11
C ASP A 234 9.48 -11.30 -12.47
N GLY A 235 8.76 -11.87 -13.44
CA GLY A 235 8.99 -13.25 -13.91
C GLY A 235 8.72 -14.31 -12.83
N ASN A 236 7.71 -14.09 -11.98
CA ASN A 236 7.28 -14.93 -10.87
C ASN A 236 8.37 -15.18 -9.81
N GLN A 237 9.10 -14.13 -9.43
CA GLN A 237 10.04 -14.16 -8.31
C GLN A 237 9.57 -13.27 -7.14
N PRO A 238 9.78 -13.72 -5.87
CA PRO A 238 10.31 -15.03 -5.48
C PRO A 238 9.25 -16.14 -5.55
N SER A 239 9.66 -17.34 -5.94
CA SER A 239 8.74 -18.48 -6.11
C SER A 239 7.92 -18.80 -4.86
N HIS A 240 8.50 -18.72 -3.67
CA HIS A 240 7.78 -19.00 -2.42
C HIS A 240 6.60 -18.04 -2.14
N VAL A 241 6.57 -16.88 -2.80
CA VAL A 241 5.44 -15.93 -2.80
C VAL A 241 4.56 -16.18 -4.03
N CYS A 242 5.15 -16.23 -5.22
CA CYS A 242 4.39 -16.27 -6.48
C CYS A 242 3.68 -17.61 -6.74
N GLU A 243 4.16 -18.71 -6.16
CA GLU A 243 3.53 -20.03 -6.26
C GLU A 243 2.45 -20.26 -5.20
N GLN A 244 2.15 -19.26 -4.36
CA GLN A 244 1.10 -19.37 -3.36
C GLN A 244 -0.29 -19.49 -4.03
N PRO A 245 -1.23 -20.29 -3.48
CA PRO A 245 -2.46 -20.65 -4.19
C PRO A 245 -3.31 -19.47 -4.65
N ALA A 246 -3.54 -18.46 -3.80
CA ALA A 246 -4.31 -17.29 -4.20
C ALA A 246 -3.59 -16.43 -5.25
N ILE A 247 -2.25 -16.39 -5.22
CA ILE A 247 -1.45 -15.62 -6.19
C ILE A 247 -1.58 -16.25 -7.57
N VAL A 248 -1.37 -17.56 -7.68
CA VAL A 248 -1.57 -18.31 -8.93
C VAL A 248 -3.01 -18.17 -9.44
N HIS A 249 -4.01 -18.17 -8.54
CA HIS A 249 -5.39 -17.94 -8.92
C HIS A 249 -5.59 -16.55 -9.56
N TYR A 250 -5.12 -15.49 -8.91
CA TYR A 250 -5.21 -14.14 -9.47
C TYR A 250 -4.40 -13.97 -10.76
N GLU A 251 -3.22 -14.57 -10.86
CA GLU A 251 -2.43 -14.54 -12.10
C GLU A 251 -3.24 -15.09 -13.29
N ASN A 252 -3.97 -16.19 -13.08
CA ASN A 252 -4.78 -16.80 -14.13
C ASN A 252 -5.97 -15.90 -14.51
N GLU A 253 -6.64 -15.31 -13.53
CA GLU A 253 -7.73 -14.36 -13.78
C GLU A 253 -7.25 -13.10 -14.52
N LEU A 254 -6.09 -12.56 -14.13
CA LEU A 254 -5.45 -11.42 -14.81
C LEU A 254 -5.07 -11.75 -16.26
N LYS A 255 -4.45 -12.92 -16.49
CA LYS A 255 -4.10 -13.41 -17.84
C LYS A 255 -5.34 -13.62 -18.71
N SER A 256 -6.43 -14.11 -18.13
CA SER A 256 -7.72 -14.29 -18.80
C SER A 256 -8.38 -12.95 -19.16
N THR A 257 -8.31 -11.98 -18.23
CA THR A 257 -8.90 -10.66 -18.40
C THR A 257 -8.11 -9.78 -19.38
N PHE A 258 -6.79 -9.91 -19.39
CA PHE A 258 -5.86 -9.09 -20.19
C PHE A 258 -4.94 -9.95 -21.09
N PRO A 259 -5.50 -10.66 -22.10
CA PRO A 259 -4.76 -11.65 -22.89
C PRO A 259 -3.67 -11.05 -23.80
N SER A 260 -3.72 -9.74 -24.07
CA SER A 260 -2.82 -9.03 -24.99
C SER A 260 -1.39 -8.85 -24.47
N TYR A 261 -1.13 -9.00 -23.16
CA TYR A 261 0.22 -8.86 -22.60
C TYR A 261 1.06 -10.14 -22.66
N ILE A 262 0.41 -11.31 -22.76
CA ILE A 262 1.08 -12.62 -22.84
C ILE A 262 1.97 -12.73 -24.08
N SER A 263 1.69 -11.97 -25.14
CA SER A 263 2.46 -11.99 -26.40
C SER A 263 3.79 -11.22 -26.36
N LEU A 264 4.03 -10.37 -25.35
CA LEU A 264 5.27 -9.60 -25.25
C LEU A 264 6.45 -10.43 -24.73
N ASN A 265 6.16 -11.45 -23.91
CA ASN A 265 7.17 -12.31 -23.26
C ASN A 265 7.86 -13.31 -24.21
N ASP A 266 7.31 -13.59 -25.39
CA ASP A 266 7.93 -14.54 -26.34
C ASP A 266 8.76 -13.87 -27.45
N SER A 267 8.73 -12.54 -27.62
CA SER A 267 9.47 -11.92 -28.74
C SER A 267 9.91 -10.45 -28.63
N GLN A 268 9.51 -9.67 -27.61
CA GLN A 268 9.69 -8.21 -27.67
C GLN A 268 10.37 -7.53 -26.47
N GLN A 269 11.10 -8.27 -25.64
CA GLN A 269 11.87 -7.75 -24.49
C GLN A 269 13.00 -6.74 -24.82
N SER A 270 13.06 -6.18 -26.04
CA SER A 270 14.18 -5.36 -26.53
C SER A 270 13.89 -3.87 -26.78
N ASN A 271 12.67 -3.35 -26.63
CA ASN A 271 12.36 -2.01 -27.21
C ASN A 271 11.55 -1.00 -26.38
N MET A 272 11.56 -1.03 -25.04
CA MET A 272 11.10 0.13 -24.24
C MET A 272 11.98 0.38 -23.01
N LEU A 273 13.25 0.73 -23.24
CA LEU A 273 14.08 1.41 -22.25
C LEU A 273 13.62 2.87 -22.12
N TYR A 274 12.84 3.20 -21.08
CA TYR A 274 12.86 4.59 -20.61
C TYR A 274 14.22 4.83 -19.94
N ALA A 275 14.98 5.72 -20.56
CA ALA A 275 16.35 6.05 -20.21
C ALA A 275 16.50 6.41 -18.72
N ASP A 276 17.56 5.86 -18.12
CA ASP A 276 18.21 6.41 -16.94
C ASP A 276 18.43 7.93 -17.12
N GLN A 277 17.52 8.74 -16.60
CA GLN A 277 17.84 10.12 -16.22
C GLN A 277 18.34 10.04 -14.77
N PRO A 278 19.66 10.14 -14.52
CA PRO A 278 20.17 10.12 -13.17
C PRO A 278 19.62 11.34 -12.40
N LEU A 279 19.04 11.07 -11.22
CA LEU A 279 18.75 12.07 -10.20
C LEU A 279 20.07 12.76 -9.82
N SER A 280 20.41 13.86 -10.49
CA SER A 280 21.65 14.60 -10.21
C SER A 280 21.40 16.10 -10.02
N ARG A 281 21.57 16.47 -8.74
CA ARG A 281 21.99 17.74 -8.11
C ARG A 281 20.93 18.79 -7.77
N PRO A 282 21.04 19.36 -6.55
CA PRO A 282 20.16 20.42 -6.08
C PRO A 282 20.51 21.72 -6.80
N LEU A 283 19.50 22.38 -7.38
CA LEU A 283 19.66 23.75 -7.86
C LEU A 283 19.74 24.68 -6.65
N SER A 284 20.98 25.02 -6.31
CA SER A 284 21.32 26.26 -5.63
C SER A 284 20.59 27.42 -6.29
N GLY A 285 19.70 28.03 -5.51
CA GLY A 285 19.08 29.35 -5.62
C GLY A 285 19.08 30.04 -6.97
N HIS A 286 17.88 30.29 -7.51
CA HIS A 286 17.46 31.58 -8.04
C HIS A 286 15.97 31.76 -7.72
N LYS A 287 15.65 32.82 -6.97
CA LYS A 287 14.27 33.27 -6.74
C LYS A 287 13.72 33.77 -8.07
N HIS A 288 12.74 33.08 -8.63
CA HIS A 288 11.77 33.71 -9.51
C HIS A 288 10.40 33.61 -8.86
N GLU A 289 9.99 34.77 -8.37
CA GLU A 289 8.65 35.13 -7.94
C GLU A 289 7.73 34.99 -9.15
N ILE A 290 6.81 34.04 -9.10
CA ILE A 290 5.71 33.94 -10.07
C ILE A 290 4.46 34.44 -9.35
N GLU A 291 4.01 35.62 -9.76
CA GLU A 291 2.75 36.22 -9.35
C GLU A 291 1.58 35.28 -9.67
N PHE A 292 0.79 34.94 -8.65
CA PHE A 292 -0.53 34.36 -8.84
C PHE A 292 -1.50 35.46 -9.27
N SER A 293 -1.70 35.64 -10.58
CA SER A 293 -2.84 36.38 -11.08
C SER A 293 -4.11 35.53 -10.93
N SER A 294 -5.04 36.04 -10.15
CA SER A 294 -6.39 35.54 -9.90
C SER A 294 -7.17 35.17 -11.17
N VAL A 295 -7.62 33.91 -11.25
CA VAL A 295 -8.75 33.44 -12.07
C VAL A 295 -9.48 32.44 -11.16
N GLY A 296 -10.61 32.78 -10.55
CA GLY A 296 -11.90 32.99 -11.19
C GLY A 296 -12.88 31.99 -10.56
N ALA A 297 -13.62 32.46 -9.56
CA ALA A 297 -14.59 31.67 -8.80
C ALA A 297 -15.67 31.06 -9.72
N TRP A 298 -15.81 29.74 -9.72
CA TRP A 298 -16.97 29.07 -10.33
C TRP A 298 -18.07 28.89 -9.29
N LYS A 299 -19.07 29.76 -9.39
CA LYS A 299 -20.37 29.64 -8.73
C LYS A 299 -21.13 28.44 -9.29
N GLY A 300 -21.79 27.73 -8.37
CA GLY A 300 -22.57 26.53 -8.65
C GLY A 300 -23.68 26.72 -9.68
N SER A 301 -24.02 25.62 -10.33
CA SER A 301 -25.27 25.46 -11.09
C SER A 301 -25.93 24.17 -10.62
N ALA A 302 -27.08 24.34 -9.99
CA ALA A 302 -27.98 23.28 -9.58
C ALA A 302 -28.52 22.55 -10.83
N LEU A 303 -28.41 21.22 -10.85
CA LEU A 303 -29.10 20.38 -11.82
C LEU A 303 -30.54 20.16 -11.34
N THR A 304 -31.46 20.77 -12.06
CA THR A 304 -32.90 20.54 -12.00
C THR A 304 -33.24 19.15 -12.54
N LEU A 305 -33.88 18.31 -11.72
CA LEU A 305 -34.51 17.04 -12.13
C LEU A 305 -35.82 17.32 -12.89
N PRO A 306 -36.14 16.61 -13.99
CA PRO A 306 -37.48 16.64 -14.55
C PRO A 306 -38.41 15.73 -13.74
N ARG A 307 -39.51 16.32 -13.24
CA ARG A 307 -40.74 15.58 -12.93
C ARG A 307 -41.48 15.35 -14.24
N ASP A 308 -41.91 14.12 -14.50
CA ASP A 308 -43.30 13.74 -14.79
C ASP A 308 -43.37 12.33 -15.41
N ASN A 309 -44.02 11.41 -14.70
CA ASN A 309 -45.22 10.71 -15.19
C ASN A 309 -45.77 9.78 -14.09
N MET A 310 -46.88 10.21 -13.50
CA MET A 310 -47.86 9.35 -12.84
C MET A 310 -48.85 8.78 -13.87
N ILE A 311 -49.63 7.79 -13.42
CA ILE A 311 -50.80 7.11 -14.02
C ILE A 311 -50.37 5.80 -14.72
N THR A 312 -50.79 4.59 -14.33
CA THR A 312 -51.87 4.04 -13.47
C THR A 312 -51.35 2.95 -12.55
#